data_AF-A0A931VP43-F1
#
_entry.id   AF-A0A931VP43-F1
#
_cell.length_a   1.000
_cell.length_b   1.000
_cell.length_c   1.000
_cell.angle_alpha   90.00
_cell.angle_beta   90.00
_cell.angle_gamma   90.00
#
_symmetry.space_group_name_H-M   'P 1'
#
loop_
_entity.id
_entity.type
_entity.pdbx_description
1 polymer ?
#
loop_
_entity_poly.entity_id
_entity_poly.type
_entity_poly.pdbx_seq_one_letter_code
_entity_poly.pdbx_strand_id
1 'polypeptide(L)'
;PSPHAAVLRLPDHGIHVASASPERFLQREGRVVISQPIKGTAATPDGFLDKDRAENVMIVDLVRNDLGRVCEWGSIEVPDLCAVEAHPGLSHLVSTIRGRLRPTMGWAELLDATFPPGSVTGAPKLAALELIHRLETVPRGPYCGAIGWVDADHRRGDLNVAIRTFWFDQDQVHLGTGGGITWGSDPLGEWEETELTTSRLLQVASNQPITTYQPVTMHQPVTTT
;
A
#
# COMPACT_ATOMS: atom_id res chain seq x y z
N PRO A 1 5.66 13.51 -8.66
CA PRO A 1 5.93 12.36 -9.55
C PRO A 1 6.14 11.12 -8.68
N SER A 2 5.66 9.94 -9.11
CA SER A 2 5.71 8.71 -8.32
C SER A 2 6.31 7.57 -9.15
N PRO A 3 7.19 6.72 -8.58
CA PRO A 3 7.92 5.69 -9.33
C PRO A 3 6.99 4.62 -9.93
N HIS A 4 5.82 4.38 -9.33
CA HIS A 4 4.86 3.39 -9.79
C HIS A 4 3.53 4.01 -10.22
N ALA A 5 3.57 5.20 -10.83
CA ALA A 5 2.37 5.84 -11.34
C ALA A 5 1.71 5.02 -12.46
N ALA A 6 0.38 4.98 -12.49
CA ALA A 6 -0.40 4.26 -13.48
C ALA A 6 -1.71 4.98 -13.79
N VAL A 7 -2.15 4.90 -15.04
CA VAL A 7 -3.51 5.30 -15.46
C VAL A 7 -4.13 4.10 -16.15
N LEU A 8 -5.29 3.66 -15.66
CA LEU A 8 -6.07 2.59 -16.26
C LEU A 8 -7.43 3.15 -16.67
N ARG A 9 -7.77 3.01 -17.96
CA ARG A 9 -9.04 3.47 -18.50
C ARG A 9 -9.63 2.38 -19.39
N LEU A 10 -10.56 1.62 -18.83
CA LEU A 10 -11.31 0.57 -19.50
C LEU A 10 -12.80 0.93 -19.44
N PRO A 11 -13.27 1.83 -20.33
CA PRO A 11 -14.63 2.38 -20.25
C PRO A 11 -15.71 1.32 -20.37
N ASP A 12 -15.49 0.29 -21.20
CA ASP A 12 -16.43 -0.83 -21.38
C ASP A 12 -16.59 -1.69 -20.11
N HIS A 13 -15.68 -1.55 -19.16
CA HIS A 13 -15.68 -2.24 -17.88
C HIS A 13 -15.93 -1.30 -16.69
N GLY A 14 -16.22 -0.02 -16.93
CA GLY A 14 -16.40 0.98 -15.87
C GLY A 14 -15.14 1.24 -15.05
N ILE A 15 -13.96 0.84 -15.52
CA ILE A 15 -12.71 1.02 -14.76
C ILE A 15 -12.05 2.31 -15.22
N HIS A 16 -11.92 3.25 -14.28
CA HIS A 16 -11.13 4.44 -14.46
C HIS A 16 -10.35 4.69 -13.16
N VAL A 17 -9.02 4.65 -13.28
CA VAL A 17 -8.10 4.73 -12.14
C VAL A 17 -6.92 5.62 -12.50
N ALA A 18 -6.53 6.51 -11.59
CA ALA A 18 -5.32 7.29 -11.65
C ALA A 18 -4.52 7.08 -10.36
N SER A 19 -3.39 6.39 -10.46
CA SER A 19 -2.53 6.01 -9.34
C SER A 19 -1.23 6.81 -9.35
N ALA A 20 -0.88 7.36 -8.19
CA ALA A 20 0.43 7.93 -7.91
C ALA A 20 1.14 7.11 -6.81
N SER A 21 0.97 5.79 -6.82
CA SER A 21 1.50 4.92 -5.77
C SER A 21 3.03 5.00 -5.64
N PRO A 22 3.55 5.23 -4.41
CA PRO A 22 4.98 5.20 -4.16
C PRO A 22 5.51 3.77 -3.96
N GLU A 23 4.64 2.77 -3.85
CA GLU A 23 4.97 1.48 -3.28
C GLU A 23 4.80 0.34 -4.29
N ARG A 24 5.85 -0.45 -4.46
CA ARG A 24 5.80 -1.68 -5.25
C ARG A 24 5.27 -2.83 -4.41
N PHE A 25 4.13 -3.38 -4.83
CA PHE A 25 3.61 -4.62 -4.28
C PHE A 25 4.46 -5.81 -4.72
N LEU A 26 4.57 -6.02 -6.03
CA LEU A 26 5.30 -7.15 -6.61
C LEU A 26 5.93 -6.76 -7.95
N GLN A 27 7.19 -7.11 -8.13
CA GLN A 27 7.80 -7.24 -9.45
C GLN A 27 8.23 -8.68 -9.66
N ARG A 28 8.05 -9.18 -10.88
CA ARG A 28 8.52 -10.50 -11.30
C ARG A 28 9.35 -10.40 -12.56
N GLU A 29 10.50 -11.09 -12.55
CA GLU A 29 11.32 -11.36 -13.71
C GLU A 29 11.66 -12.86 -13.74
N GLY A 30 10.96 -13.61 -14.61
CA GLY A 30 11.07 -15.06 -14.69
C GLY A 30 10.62 -15.75 -13.40
N ARG A 31 11.60 -16.16 -12.58
CA ARG A 31 11.37 -16.78 -11.26
C ARG A 31 11.79 -15.89 -10.09
N VAL A 32 12.43 -14.76 -10.36
CA VAL A 32 12.79 -13.80 -9.31
C VAL A 32 11.57 -12.92 -9.05
N VAL A 33 11.21 -12.80 -7.77
CA VAL A 33 10.15 -11.91 -7.30
C VAL A 33 10.70 -10.94 -6.28
N ILE A 34 10.23 -9.70 -6.33
CA ILE A 34 10.63 -8.62 -5.44
C ILE A 34 9.36 -7.95 -4.90
N SER A 35 9.34 -7.64 -3.61
CA SER A 35 8.34 -6.78 -2.97
C SER A 35 9.06 -5.70 -2.16
N GLN A 36 8.55 -4.46 -2.19
CA GLN A 36 9.19 -3.32 -1.54
C GLN A 36 8.20 -2.57 -0.63
N PRO A 37 7.80 -3.16 0.51
CA PRO A 37 6.87 -2.53 1.42
C PRO A 37 7.42 -1.22 2.00
N ILE A 38 6.50 -0.27 2.20
CA ILE A 38 6.77 1.01 2.87
C ILE A 38 6.08 1.03 4.24
N LYS A 39 6.83 1.38 5.29
CA LYS A 39 6.32 1.70 6.63
C LYS A 39 7.24 2.68 7.32
N GLY A 40 6.69 3.80 7.79
CA GLY A 40 7.45 4.96 8.25
C GLY A 40 7.46 6.05 7.19
N THR A 41 6.85 7.18 7.53
CA THR A 41 6.84 8.40 6.70
C THR A 41 7.29 9.57 7.56
N ALA A 42 8.31 10.30 7.11
CA ALA A 42 8.80 11.48 7.79
C ALA A 42 8.89 12.66 6.83
N ALA A 43 8.86 13.89 7.35
CA ALA A 43 9.06 15.09 6.54
C ALA A 43 10.51 15.20 6.00
N THR A 44 11.48 14.63 6.74
CA THR A 44 12.90 14.65 6.41
C THR A 44 13.52 13.25 6.58
N PRO A 45 14.66 12.95 5.93
CA PRO A 45 15.36 11.67 6.05
C PRO A 45 15.74 11.25 7.49
N ASP A 46 15.96 12.21 8.38
CA ASP A 46 16.37 11.97 9.77
C ASP A 46 15.19 11.98 10.77
N GLY A 47 13.96 12.15 10.26
CA GLY A 47 12.76 12.33 11.10
C GLY A 47 12.06 11.05 11.54
N PHE A 48 12.63 9.88 11.28
CA PHE A 48 12.02 8.59 11.63
C PHE A 48 12.20 8.25 13.11
N LEU A 49 11.17 7.68 13.70
CA LEU A 49 11.14 7.19 15.07
C LEU A 49 11.50 5.70 15.14
N ASP A 50 11.85 5.20 16.31
CA ASP A 50 12.07 3.78 16.54
C ASP A 50 10.81 2.94 16.23
N LYS A 51 9.62 3.51 16.45
CA LYS A 51 8.33 2.93 16.05
C LYS A 51 8.29 2.62 14.54
N ASP A 52 8.76 3.55 13.71
CA ASP A 52 8.69 3.42 12.25
C ASP A 52 9.53 2.25 11.76
N ARG A 53 10.74 2.10 12.33
CA ARG A 53 11.62 0.96 12.05
C ARG A 53 11.00 -0.35 12.53
N ALA A 54 10.40 -0.37 13.72
CA ALA A 54 9.75 -1.57 14.25
C ALA A 54 8.56 -2.02 13.38
N GLU A 55 7.73 -1.08 12.94
CA GLU A 55 6.63 -1.35 12.00
C GLU A 55 7.14 -1.89 10.66
N ASN A 56 8.21 -1.30 10.12
CA ASN A 56 8.80 -1.76 8.87
C ASN A 56 9.34 -3.19 8.99
N VAL A 57 10.09 -3.50 10.05
CA VAL A 57 10.59 -4.86 10.32
C VAL A 57 9.44 -5.86 10.45
N MET A 58 8.36 -5.49 11.15
CA MET A 58 7.18 -6.34 11.27
C MET A 58 6.56 -6.66 9.90
N ILE A 59 6.45 -5.67 9.00
CA ILE A 59 5.95 -5.89 7.65
C ILE A 59 6.93 -6.70 6.79
N VAL A 60 8.23 -6.49 6.94
CA VAL A 60 9.26 -7.33 6.28
C VAL A 60 9.05 -8.80 6.62
N ASP A 61 8.85 -9.13 7.90
CA ASP A 61 8.62 -10.52 8.31
C ASP A 61 7.33 -11.11 7.74
N LEU A 62 6.25 -10.31 7.70
CA LEU A 62 5.01 -10.72 7.04
C LEU A 62 5.23 -11.00 5.54
N VAL A 63 5.91 -10.11 4.81
CA VAL A 63 6.17 -10.29 3.37
C VAL A 63 7.10 -11.47 3.11
N ARG A 64 8.12 -11.68 3.96
CA ARG A 64 8.99 -12.87 3.90
C ARG A 64 8.18 -14.15 4.09
N ASN A 65 7.25 -14.17 5.04
CA ASN A 65 6.36 -15.30 5.26
C ASN A 65 5.48 -15.57 4.03
N ASP A 66 4.86 -14.54 3.45
CA ASP A 66 4.00 -14.67 2.28
C ASP A 66 4.77 -15.22 1.07
N LEU A 67 5.92 -14.62 0.74
CA LEU A 67 6.76 -15.09 -0.36
C LEU A 67 7.33 -16.49 -0.07
N GLY A 68 7.66 -16.81 1.18
CA GLY A 68 8.15 -18.12 1.60
C GLY A 68 7.17 -19.26 1.27
N ARG A 69 5.86 -18.99 1.20
CA ARG A 69 4.84 -19.97 0.80
C ARG A 69 5.01 -20.44 -0.64
N VAL A 70 5.60 -19.64 -1.54
CA VAL A 70 5.71 -19.91 -2.99
C VAL A 70 7.16 -19.95 -3.51
N CYS A 71 8.10 -19.39 -2.78
CA CYS A 71 9.51 -19.42 -3.11
C CYS A 71 10.19 -20.73 -2.71
N GLU A 72 11.38 -20.94 -3.24
CA GLU A 72 12.26 -22.03 -2.82
C GLU A 72 12.78 -21.78 -1.40
N TRP A 73 12.92 -22.85 -0.64
CA TRP A 73 13.51 -22.82 0.70
C TRP A 73 14.89 -22.16 0.66
N GLY A 74 15.13 -21.24 1.60
CA GLY A 74 16.39 -20.50 1.70
C GLY A 74 16.64 -19.45 0.61
N SER A 75 15.70 -19.23 -0.32
CA SER A 75 15.86 -18.23 -1.39
C SER A 75 15.37 -16.82 -1.05
N ILE A 76 14.72 -16.65 0.11
CA ILE A 76 14.23 -15.35 0.56
C ILE A 76 15.38 -14.56 1.18
N GLU A 77 15.64 -13.39 0.60
CA GLU A 77 16.68 -12.43 1.00
C GLU A 77 16.04 -11.07 1.29
N VAL A 78 16.67 -10.30 2.19
CA VAL A 78 16.30 -8.90 2.46
C VAL A 78 17.53 -8.05 2.16
N PRO A 79 17.83 -7.75 0.89
CA PRO A 79 19.02 -6.99 0.51
C PRO A 79 19.07 -5.59 1.12
N ASP A 80 17.91 -4.94 1.29
CA ASP A 80 17.78 -3.62 1.88
C ASP A 80 16.75 -3.66 3.01
N LEU A 81 17.14 -3.28 4.22
CA LEU A 81 16.27 -3.23 5.39
C LEU A 81 16.18 -1.79 5.91
N CYS A 82 14.96 -1.24 5.96
CA CYS A 82 14.68 0.13 6.42
C CYS A 82 15.56 1.17 5.71
N ALA A 83 15.74 1.03 4.39
CA ALA A 83 16.44 2.00 3.57
C ALA A 83 15.62 3.28 3.47
N VAL A 84 16.28 4.44 3.58
CA VAL A 84 15.62 5.74 3.48
C VAL A 84 15.53 6.14 2.02
N GLU A 85 14.31 6.28 1.51
CA GLU A 85 14.05 6.81 0.16
C GLU A 85 13.42 8.21 0.25
N ALA A 86 14.11 9.20 -0.33
CA ALA A 86 13.62 10.56 -0.38
C ALA A 86 12.69 10.76 -1.59
N HIS A 87 11.47 11.24 -1.33
CA HIS A 87 10.50 11.64 -2.34
C HIS A 87 10.24 13.15 -2.26
N PRO A 88 9.60 13.77 -3.27
CA PRO A 88 9.29 15.20 -3.23
C PRO A 88 8.47 15.58 -1.98
N GLY A 89 9.16 16.14 -0.98
CA GLY A 89 8.60 16.68 0.26
C GLY A 89 8.20 15.66 1.34
N LEU A 90 8.64 14.40 1.24
CA LEU A 90 8.52 13.34 2.26
C LEU A 90 9.67 12.33 2.10
N SER A 91 10.02 11.61 3.16
CA SER A 91 10.92 10.44 3.14
C SER A 91 10.18 9.19 3.61
N HIS A 92 10.51 8.05 2.99
CA HIS A 92 9.92 6.75 3.31
C HIS A 92 11.00 5.76 3.77
N LEU A 93 10.68 4.89 4.72
CA LEU A 93 11.47 3.67 4.94
C LEU A 93 10.94 2.57 4.03
N VAL A 94 11.83 2.07 3.18
CA VAL A 94 11.57 1.03 2.20
C VAL A 94 12.46 -0.16 2.53
N SER A 95 11.89 -1.35 2.52
CA SER A 95 12.67 -2.59 2.62
C SER A 95 12.46 -3.41 1.37
N THR A 96 13.54 -4.00 0.83
CA THR A 96 13.46 -4.85 -0.35
C THR A 96 13.48 -6.31 0.11
N ILE A 97 12.43 -7.07 -0.23
CA ILE A 97 12.39 -8.52 -0.04
C ILE A 97 12.45 -9.16 -1.42
N ARG A 98 13.38 -10.10 -1.60
CA ARG A 98 13.59 -10.84 -2.85
C ARG A 98 13.46 -12.32 -2.61
N GLY A 99 12.85 -13.04 -3.55
CA GLY A 99 12.73 -14.49 -3.52
C GLY A 99 12.85 -15.13 -4.88
N ARG A 100 13.06 -16.45 -4.92
CA ARG A 100 13.00 -17.24 -6.15
C ARG A 100 11.83 -18.21 -6.10
N LEU A 101 10.79 -17.97 -6.88
CA LEU A 101 9.61 -18.83 -7.03
C LEU A 101 10.03 -20.27 -7.31
N ARG A 102 9.35 -21.26 -6.71
CA ARG A 102 9.52 -22.68 -7.09
C ARG A 102 9.16 -22.90 -8.57
N PRO A 103 9.71 -23.91 -9.25
CA PRO A 103 9.55 -24.07 -10.70
C PRO A 103 8.09 -24.24 -11.14
N THR A 104 7.24 -24.77 -10.26
CA THR A 104 5.82 -25.04 -10.49
C THR A 104 4.90 -23.87 -10.16
N MET A 105 5.42 -22.75 -9.64
CA MET A 105 4.60 -21.62 -9.20
C MET A 105 4.48 -20.57 -10.32
N GLY A 106 3.23 -20.18 -10.58
CA GLY A 106 2.84 -19.16 -11.53
C GLY A 106 2.44 -17.85 -10.86
N TRP A 107 1.75 -17.00 -11.63
CA TRP A 107 1.20 -15.73 -11.11
C TRP A 107 0.04 -15.96 -10.16
N ALA A 108 -0.82 -16.96 -10.42
CA ALA A 108 -1.94 -17.28 -9.56
C ALA A 108 -1.48 -17.63 -8.14
N GLU A 109 -0.54 -18.56 -8.00
CA GLU A 109 -0.03 -18.96 -6.69
C GLU A 109 0.69 -17.81 -5.99
N LEU A 110 1.45 -16.99 -6.74
CA LEU A 110 2.11 -15.81 -6.19
C LEU A 110 1.10 -14.81 -5.62
N LEU A 111 0.05 -14.49 -6.37
CA LEU A 111 -1.00 -13.57 -5.93
C LEU A 111 -1.78 -14.14 -4.74
N ASP A 112 -2.19 -15.41 -4.79
CA ASP A 112 -2.90 -16.08 -3.69
C ASP A 112 -2.08 -16.11 -2.39
N ALA A 113 -0.76 -16.20 -2.50
CA ALA A 113 0.12 -16.23 -1.33
C ALA A 113 0.35 -14.84 -0.71
N THR A 114 0.31 -13.78 -1.51
CA THR A 114 0.83 -12.45 -1.13
C THR A 114 -0.24 -11.37 -1.08
N PHE A 115 -1.37 -11.54 -1.75
CA PHE A 115 -2.44 -10.55 -1.81
C PHE A 115 -3.38 -10.66 -0.60
N PRO A 116 -3.90 -9.54 -0.08
CA PRO A 116 -3.54 -8.15 -0.40
C PRO A 116 -2.15 -7.75 0.16
N PRO A 117 -1.54 -6.66 -0.35
CA PRO A 117 -0.19 -6.26 0.04
C PRO A 117 -0.06 -6.05 1.56
N GLY A 118 1.01 -6.58 2.16
CA GLY A 118 1.14 -6.64 3.62
C GLY A 118 1.18 -5.29 4.35
N SER A 119 1.72 -4.27 3.70
CA SER A 119 1.83 -2.90 4.22
C SER A 119 0.48 -2.22 4.45
N VAL A 120 -0.58 -2.65 3.76
CA VAL A 120 -1.93 -2.06 3.83
C VAL A 120 -2.93 -2.97 4.55
N THR A 121 -2.46 -4.05 5.16
CA THR A 121 -3.24 -4.91 6.04
C THR A 121 -2.87 -4.70 7.51
N GLY A 122 -1.66 -5.09 7.90
CA GLY A 122 -1.25 -5.32 9.28
C GLY A 122 -0.80 -6.77 9.53
N ALA A 123 -0.21 -7.03 10.69
CA ALA A 123 0.32 -8.33 11.10
C ALA A 123 -0.23 -8.74 12.48
N PRO A 124 -0.76 -9.97 12.65
CA PRO A 124 -0.95 -11.03 11.64
C PRO A 124 -2.00 -10.67 10.57
N LYS A 125 -1.73 -11.01 9.30
CA LYS A 125 -2.52 -10.56 8.13
C LYS A 125 -4.02 -10.87 8.24
N LEU A 126 -4.37 -12.13 8.51
CA LEU A 126 -5.78 -12.56 8.54
C LEU A 126 -6.57 -11.86 9.64
N ALA A 127 -6.02 -11.77 10.84
CA ALA A 127 -6.65 -11.07 11.96
C ALA A 127 -6.82 -9.57 11.67
N ALA A 128 -5.82 -8.93 11.06
CA ALA A 128 -5.91 -7.53 10.65
C ALA A 128 -7.01 -7.31 9.60
N LEU A 129 -7.12 -8.20 8.61
CA LEU A 129 -8.18 -8.14 7.59
C LEU A 129 -9.58 -8.35 8.17
N GLU A 130 -9.74 -9.25 9.15
CA GLU A 130 -11.01 -9.42 9.88
C GLU A 130 -11.42 -8.16 10.64
N LEU A 131 -10.45 -7.49 11.30
CA LEU A 131 -10.70 -6.23 11.98
C LEU A 131 -11.09 -5.12 10.99
N ILE A 132 -10.33 -4.97 9.90
CA ILE A 132 -10.63 -4.01 8.83
C ILE A 132 -12.05 -4.23 8.31
N HIS A 133 -12.42 -5.47 7.97
CA HIS A 133 -13.74 -5.80 7.45
C HIS A 133 -14.87 -5.48 8.45
N ARG A 134 -14.61 -5.63 9.75
CA ARG A 134 -15.60 -5.33 10.79
C ARG A 134 -15.72 -3.83 11.09
N LEU A 135 -14.63 -3.07 10.94
CA LEU A 135 -14.56 -1.66 11.37
C LEU A 135 -14.84 -0.67 10.24
N GLU A 136 -14.46 -1.00 9.00
CA GLU A 136 -14.73 -0.12 7.86
C GLU A 136 -16.19 -0.22 7.41
N THR A 137 -16.80 0.93 7.11
CA THR A 137 -18.23 1.04 6.80
C THR A 137 -18.55 0.73 5.34
N VAL A 138 -17.54 0.66 4.48
CA VAL A 138 -17.68 0.45 3.04
C VAL A 138 -16.57 -0.48 2.52
N PRO A 139 -16.81 -1.24 1.43
CA PRO A 139 -15.75 -1.98 0.76
C PRO A 139 -14.67 -1.03 0.22
N ARG A 140 -13.40 -1.44 0.31
CA ARG A 140 -12.27 -0.63 -0.18
C ARG A 140 -12.23 -0.46 -1.71
N GLY A 141 -12.91 -1.31 -2.47
CA GLY A 141 -12.83 -1.29 -3.94
C GLY A 141 -11.37 -1.45 -4.39
N PRO A 142 -10.85 -0.59 -5.30
CA PRO A 142 -9.45 -0.62 -5.69
C PRO A 142 -8.46 -0.22 -4.59
N TYR A 143 -8.88 0.54 -3.57
CA TYR A 143 -7.99 0.99 -2.50
C TYR A 143 -7.37 -0.19 -1.75
N CYS A 144 -6.05 -0.13 -1.49
CA CYS A 144 -5.25 -1.21 -0.91
C CYS A 144 -5.19 -2.50 -1.77
N GLY A 145 -5.67 -2.47 -3.01
CA GLY A 145 -5.45 -3.51 -4.01
C GLY A 145 -4.09 -3.41 -4.69
N ALA A 146 -4.02 -3.86 -5.94
CA ALA A 146 -2.81 -3.79 -6.75
C ALA A 146 -3.11 -3.33 -8.19
N ILE A 147 -2.26 -2.46 -8.75
CA ILE A 147 -2.41 -1.92 -10.11
C ILE A 147 -1.09 -2.09 -10.86
N GLY A 148 -1.17 -2.55 -12.10
CA GLY A 148 0.00 -2.68 -12.95
C GLY A 148 -0.26 -3.60 -14.14
N TRP A 149 0.76 -4.33 -14.56
CA TRP A 149 0.69 -5.22 -15.71
C TRP A 149 1.32 -6.57 -15.41
N VAL A 150 0.80 -7.59 -16.09
CA VAL A 150 1.30 -8.96 -16.05
C VAL A 150 1.43 -9.47 -17.48
N ASP A 151 2.62 -9.90 -17.84
CA ASP A 151 2.90 -10.69 -19.04
C ASP A 151 3.14 -12.13 -18.59
N ALA A 152 2.08 -12.94 -18.68
CA ALA A 152 2.10 -14.31 -18.23
C ALA A 152 3.01 -15.20 -19.11
N ASP A 153 3.06 -14.92 -20.41
CA ASP A 153 3.83 -15.67 -21.39
C ASP A 153 5.34 -15.52 -21.15
N HIS A 154 5.79 -14.28 -20.91
CA HIS A 154 7.19 -13.99 -20.62
C HIS A 154 7.53 -14.08 -19.13
N ARG A 155 6.53 -14.33 -18.27
CA ARG A 155 6.68 -14.42 -16.79
C ARG A 155 7.26 -13.14 -16.18
N ARG A 156 6.74 -12.00 -16.63
CA ARG A 156 7.16 -10.66 -16.20
C ARG A 156 5.97 -9.85 -15.74
N GLY A 157 6.20 -8.89 -14.87
CA GLY A 157 5.14 -7.99 -14.40
C GLY A 157 5.62 -7.08 -13.29
N ASP A 158 4.90 -5.99 -13.11
CA ASP A 158 5.14 -5.01 -12.06
C ASP A 158 3.78 -4.50 -11.59
N LEU A 159 3.51 -4.67 -10.29
CA LEU A 159 2.29 -4.32 -9.60
C LEU A 159 2.64 -3.39 -8.45
N ASN A 160 1.97 -2.25 -8.40
CA ASN A 160 2.04 -1.33 -7.28
C ASN A 160 0.99 -1.68 -6.22
N VAL A 161 1.13 -1.13 -5.02
CA VAL A 161 0.04 -1.10 -4.03
C VAL A 161 -0.90 0.04 -4.41
N ALA A 162 -2.21 -0.20 -4.47
CA ALA A 162 -3.20 0.81 -4.85
C ALA A 162 -3.51 1.80 -3.71
N ILE A 163 -2.49 2.56 -3.32
CA ILE A 163 -2.54 3.71 -2.40
C ILE A 163 -2.22 4.98 -3.20
N ARG A 164 -2.57 6.16 -2.64
CA ARG A 164 -2.46 7.44 -3.38
C ARG A 164 -3.10 7.35 -4.77
N THR A 165 -4.30 6.76 -4.82
CA THR A 165 -4.97 6.33 -6.05
C THR A 165 -6.40 6.84 -6.05
N PHE A 166 -6.77 7.52 -7.13
CA PHE A 166 -8.14 7.90 -7.44
C PHE A 166 -8.79 6.80 -8.27
N TRP A 167 -10.04 6.46 -7.95
CA TRP A 167 -10.90 5.69 -8.83
C TRP A 167 -12.23 6.40 -9.01
N PHE A 168 -12.84 6.19 -10.17
CA PHE A 168 -14.06 6.86 -10.55
C PHE A 168 -15.17 5.83 -10.67
N ASP A 169 -16.29 6.11 -10.05
CA ASP A 169 -17.53 5.38 -10.23
C ASP A 169 -18.64 6.39 -10.53
N GLN A 170 -19.30 6.22 -11.67
CA GLN A 170 -20.31 7.16 -12.17
C GLN A 170 -19.80 8.63 -12.16
N ASP A 171 -20.46 9.50 -11.38
CA ASP A 171 -20.13 10.91 -11.22
C ASP A 171 -19.29 11.19 -9.95
N GLN A 172 -18.77 10.15 -9.28
CA GLN A 172 -17.99 10.25 -8.06
C GLN A 172 -16.51 9.97 -8.30
N VAL A 173 -15.67 10.75 -7.62
CA VAL A 173 -14.24 10.50 -7.49
C VAL A 173 -13.99 10.01 -6.07
N HIS A 174 -13.37 8.85 -5.94
CA HIS A 174 -13.01 8.26 -4.66
C HIS A 174 -11.51 8.33 -4.45
N LEU A 175 -11.12 8.49 -3.18
CA LEU A 175 -9.73 8.45 -2.73
C LEU A 175 -9.71 7.79 -1.34
N GLY A 176 -8.95 6.71 -1.21
CA GLY A 176 -8.75 6.03 0.07
C GLY A 176 -7.48 6.50 0.76
N THR A 177 -7.54 6.60 2.10
CA THR A 177 -6.40 6.91 2.96
C THR A 177 -6.53 6.19 4.29
N GLY A 178 -5.40 5.98 4.96
CA GLY A 178 -5.33 5.21 6.20
C GLY A 178 -3.91 5.16 6.74
N GLY A 179 -3.80 4.69 7.98
CA GLY A 179 -2.54 4.58 8.73
C GLY A 179 -2.37 3.17 9.33
N GLY A 180 -1.15 2.87 9.76
CA GLY A 180 -0.88 1.63 10.50
C GLY A 180 -1.10 1.87 11.99
N ILE A 181 -2.03 1.13 12.60
CA ILE A 181 -2.25 1.24 14.05
C ILE A 181 -1.41 0.21 14.78
N THR A 182 -0.58 0.68 15.71
CA THR A 182 0.17 -0.16 16.64
C THR A 182 -0.26 0.11 18.08
N TRP A 183 0.25 -0.69 19.02
CA TRP A 183 -0.05 -0.51 20.44
C TRP A 183 0.30 0.89 20.97
N GLY A 184 1.35 1.52 20.42
CA GLY A 184 1.80 2.84 20.81
C GLY A 184 1.19 4.00 20.01
N SER A 185 0.23 3.73 19.12
CA SER A 185 -0.39 4.75 18.29
C SER A 185 -1.25 5.70 19.12
N ASP A 186 -1.14 7.00 18.84
CA ASP A 186 -2.04 8.03 19.34
C ASP A 186 -3.16 8.28 18.32
N PRO A 187 -4.46 8.09 18.66
CA PRO A 187 -5.54 8.22 17.70
C PRO A 187 -5.60 9.55 16.94
N LEU A 188 -5.26 10.66 17.61
CA LEU A 188 -5.24 11.98 16.97
C LEU A 188 -4.05 12.13 16.04
N GLY A 189 -2.85 11.72 16.47
CA GLY A 189 -1.66 11.70 15.61
C GLY A 189 -1.84 10.84 14.35
N GLU A 190 -2.47 9.67 14.46
CA GLU A 190 -2.75 8.82 13.30
C GLU A 190 -3.74 9.50 12.33
N TRP A 191 -4.76 10.19 12.87
CA TRP A 191 -5.66 11.00 12.04
C TRP A 191 -4.90 12.11 11.30
N GLU A 192 -4.06 12.87 12.01
CA GLU A 192 -3.24 13.92 11.41
C GLU A 192 -2.29 13.40 10.33
N GLU A 193 -1.72 12.18 10.50
CA GLU A 193 -0.87 11.55 9.49
C GLU A 193 -1.65 11.18 8.22
N THR A 194 -2.89 10.66 8.37
CA THR A 194 -3.75 10.37 7.21
C THR A 194 -4.11 11.64 6.44
N GLU A 195 -4.40 12.73 7.15
CA GLU A 195 -4.65 14.05 6.57
C GLU A 195 -3.43 14.59 5.83
N LEU A 196 -2.26 14.56 6.48
CA LEU A 196 -1.00 15.02 5.90
C LEU A 196 -0.70 14.29 4.59
N THR A 197 -0.84 12.96 4.58
CA THR A 197 -0.56 12.12 3.41
C THR A 197 -1.53 12.38 2.25
N THR A 198 -2.77 12.77 2.56
CA THR A 198 -3.85 12.93 1.57
C THR A 198 -3.95 14.36 1.05
N SER A 199 -3.53 15.35 1.84
CA SER A 199 -3.66 16.79 1.55
C SER A 199 -3.19 17.19 0.15
N ARG A 200 -2.02 16.69 -0.29
CA ARG A 200 -1.47 16.98 -1.63
C ARG A 200 -2.29 16.35 -2.76
N LEU A 201 -2.90 15.20 -2.52
CA LEU A 201 -3.76 14.55 -3.52
C LEU A 201 -5.08 15.32 -3.66
N LEU A 202 -5.66 15.77 -2.54
CA LEU A 202 -6.86 16.61 -2.55
C LEU A 202 -6.64 17.95 -3.28
N GLN A 203 -5.45 18.55 -3.17
CA GLN A 203 -5.08 19.74 -3.95
C GLN A 203 -5.14 19.47 -5.46
N VAL A 204 -4.58 18.34 -5.91
CA VAL A 204 -4.59 17.95 -7.33
C VAL A 204 -6.01 17.73 -7.83
N ALA A 205 -6.87 17.10 -7.03
CA ALA A 205 -8.26 16.84 -7.41
C ALA A 205 -9.13 18.11 -7.42
N SER A 206 -8.88 19.06 -6.52
CA SER A 206 -9.69 20.28 -6.37
C SER A 206 -9.26 21.45 -7.25
N ASN A 207 -8.07 21.37 -7.86
CA ASN A 207 -7.50 22.43 -8.71
C ASN A 207 -7.42 23.81 -8.00
N GLN A 208 -7.29 23.83 -6.66
CA GLN A 208 -7.18 25.05 -5.83
C GLN A 208 -5.90 25.06 -4.96
N PRO A 209 -5.29 26.24 -4.70
CA PRO A 209 -4.28 26.41 -3.66
C PRO A 209 -4.92 26.40 -2.25
N ILE A 210 -4.37 25.66 -1.29
CA ILE A 210 -4.94 25.57 0.07
C ILE A 210 -4.88 26.95 0.74
N THR A 211 -6.05 27.49 1.07
CA THR A 211 -6.14 28.60 2.05
C THR A 211 -6.78 28.15 3.36
N THR A 212 -7.56 27.06 3.39
CA THR A 212 -8.00 26.41 4.64
C THR A 212 -8.57 25.01 4.33
N TYR A 213 -8.05 23.98 5.00
CA TYR A 213 -8.68 22.65 5.05
C TYR A 213 -9.84 22.70 6.06
N GLN A 214 -11.05 22.32 5.67
CA GLN A 214 -12.14 22.05 6.63
C GLN A 214 -12.21 20.53 6.84
N PRO A 215 -11.96 20.03 8.06
CA PRO A 215 -12.03 18.61 8.32
C PRO A 215 -13.45 18.09 8.10
N VAL A 216 -13.57 16.96 7.41
CA VAL A 216 -14.83 16.21 7.34
C VAL A 216 -15.19 15.80 8.77
N THR A 217 -16.33 16.27 9.26
CA THR A 217 -16.77 16.01 10.63
C THR A 217 -17.16 14.54 10.77
N MET A 218 -16.63 13.86 11.80
CA MET A 218 -17.05 12.50 12.13
C MET A 218 -18.57 12.44 12.26
N HIS A 219 -19.24 11.64 11.42
CA HIS A 219 -20.58 11.19 11.74
C HIS A 219 -20.46 10.25 12.94
N GLN A 220 -20.95 10.69 14.10
CA GLN A 220 -21.06 9.82 15.27
C GLN A 220 -21.90 8.59 14.91
N PRO A 221 -21.52 7.38 15.37
CA PRO A 221 -22.35 6.21 15.18
C PRO A 221 -23.70 6.45 15.86
N VAL A 222 -24.77 6.32 15.09
CA VAL A 222 -26.14 6.29 15.61
C VAL A 222 -26.22 5.06 16.52
N THR A 223 -26.18 5.29 17.83
CA THR A 223 -26.47 4.28 18.83
C THR A 223 -27.96 3.97 18.73
N THR A 224 -28.29 2.84 18.11
CA THR A 224 -29.64 2.27 18.20
C THR A 224 -29.69 1.44 19.49
N THR A 225 -30.61 1.83 20.37
CA THR A 225 -31.00 1.13 21.59
C THR A 225 -31.96 -0.01 21.27
#